data_AF-A0A9D7WYV5-F1
#
_entry.id   AF-A0A9D7WYV5-F1
#
_cell.length_a   1.000
_cell.length_b   1.000
_cell.length_c   1.000
_cell.angle_alpha   90.00
_cell.angle_beta   90.00
_cell.angle_gamma   90.00
#
_symmetry.space_group_name_H-M   'P 1'
#
loop_
_entity.id
_entity.type
_entity.pdbx_description
1 polymer ?
#
loop_
_entity_poly.entity_id
_entity_poly.type
_entity_poly.pdbx_seq_one_letter_code
_entity_poly.pdbx_strand_id
1 'polypeptide(L)'
;MEKIQNILSGPGVVEVLGAPGGFDALILASVIGSTQRTGVFVARDDIHLARMAEALAFFAPDVERLEFPAWDSLPYDRASPNTAIVGQRIDTLTRLLEKSTRPR
;
A
#
# COMPACT_ATOMS: atom_id res chain seq x y z
N MET A 1 7.12 5.60 -19.25
CA MET A 1 7.28 4.77 -18.03
C MET A 1 8.41 3.76 -18.11
N GLU A 2 8.82 3.30 -19.29
CA GLU A 2 9.87 2.27 -19.47
C GLU A 2 11.17 2.55 -18.70
N LYS A 3 11.62 3.82 -18.63
CA LYS A 3 12.75 4.24 -17.78
C LYS A 3 12.55 4.00 -16.28
N ILE A 4 11.36 4.26 -15.75
CA ILE A 4 11.05 4.05 -14.32
C ILE A 4 11.06 2.56 -13.99
N GLN A 5 10.51 1.72 -14.88
CA GLN A 5 10.47 0.28 -14.69
C GLN A 5 11.87 -0.33 -14.64
N ASN A 6 12.78 0.11 -15.52
CA ASN A 6 14.17 -0.34 -15.49
C ASN A 6 14.89 0.10 -14.21
N ILE A 7 14.63 1.30 -13.70
CA ILE A 7 15.23 1.79 -12.45
C ILE A 7 14.71 0.99 -11.24
N LEU A 8 13.44 0.61 -11.24
CA LEU A 8 12.79 -0.10 -10.13
C LEU A 8 12.92 -1.64 -10.20
N SER A 9 13.56 -2.17 -11.25
CA SER A 9 13.75 -3.61 -11.45
C SER A 9 14.88 -4.25 -10.62
N GLY A 10 15.78 -3.44 -10.04
CA GLY A 10 16.91 -3.89 -9.23
C GLY A 10 16.75 -3.61 -7.74
N PRO A 11 17.43 -4.36 -6.85
CA PRO A 11 17.47 -4.03 -5.43
C PRO A 11 18.21 -2.69 -5.21
N GLY A 12 17.67 -1.85 -4.34
CA GLY A 12 18.29 -0.56 -4.00
C GLY A 12 17.28 0.45 -3.49
N VAL A 13 17.78 1.64 -3.19
CA VAL A 13 16.95 2.81 -2.87
C VAL A 13 16.90 3.70 -4.10
N VAL A 14 15.69 4.03 -4.54
CA VAL A 14 15.45 4.92 -5.67
C VAL A 14 14.67 6.12 -5.15
N GLU A 15 15.24 7.31 -5.28
CA GLU A 15 14.56 8.55 -4.97
C GLU A 15 13.72 8.99 -6.17
N VAL A 16 12.43 9.23 -5.93
CA VAL A 16 11.50 9.73 -6.95
C VAL A 16 11.10 11.15 -6.59
N LEU A 17 11.47 12.10 -7.45
CA LEU A 17 11.16 13.51 -7.33
C LEU A 17 10.14 13.92 -8.39
N GLY A 18 9.39 15.00 -8.15
CA GLY A 18 8.41 15.52 -9.11
C GLY A 18 7.14 14.66 -9.25
N ALA A 19 6.80 13.85 -8.23
CA ALA A 19 5.58 13.07 -8.17
C ALA A 19 4.54 13.79 -7.29
N PRO A 20 3.59 14.56 -7.85
CA PRO A 20 2.50 15.14 -7.08
C PRO A 20 1.59 14.04 -6.51
N GLY A 21 0.82 14.37 -5.47
CA GLY A 21 -0.10 13.41 -4.83
C GLY A 21 -1.03 12.73 -5.84
N GLY A 22 -1.12 11.40 -5.77
CA GLY A 22 -1.85 10.55 -6.72
C GLY A 22 -0.96 9.95 -7.82
N PHE A 23 0.18 10.57 -8.15
CA PHE A 23 1.14 9.99 -9.09
C PHE A 23 1.92 8.81 -8.49
N ASP A 24 2.08 8.80 -7.18
CA ASP A 24 2.59 7.70 -6.38
C ASP A 24 1.80 6.40 -6.59
N ALA A 25 0.47 6.48 -6.62
CA ALA A 25 -0.39 5.32 -6.89
C ALA A 25 -0.16 4.75 -8.29
N LEU A 26 0.01 5.62 -9.29
CA LEU A 26 0.30 5.22 -10.66
C LEU A 26 1.68 4.56 -10.80
N ILE A 27 2.69 5.09 -10.10
CA ILE A 27 4.02 4.48 -10.05
C ILE A 27 3.92 3.08 -9.43
N LEU A 28 3.26 2.96 -8.27
CA LEU A 28 3.10 1.70 -7.57
C LEU A 28 2.37 0.66 -8.44
N ALA A 29 1.26 1.06 -9.08
CA ALA A 29 0.52 0.23 -10.03
C ALA A 29 1.41 -0.27 -11.18
N SER A 30 2.23 0.61 -11.77
CA SER A 30 3.16 0.22 -12.83
C SER A 30 4.21 -0.77 -12.36
N VAL A 31 4.71 -0.66 -11.12
CA VAL A 31 5.74 -1.55 -10.56
C VAL A 31 5.15 -2.92 -10.26
N ILE A 32 3.98 -2.96 -9.64
CA ILE A 32 3.26 -4.21 -9.35
C ILE A 32 2.94 -4.92 -10.67
N GLY A 33 2.42 -4.19 -11.66
CA GLY A 33 2.08 -4.73 -12.97
C GLY A 33 3.28 -5.28 -13.76
N SER A 34 4.45 -4.63 -13.70
CA SER A 34 5.64 -5.09 -14.43
C SER A 34 6.39 -6.22 -13.74
N THR A 35 6.48 -6.20 -12.40
CA THR A 35 7.24 -7.18 -11.64
C THR A 35 6.43 -8.40 -11.24
N GLN A 36 5.10 -8.28 -11.22
CA GLN A 36 4.17 -9.29 -10.67
C GLN A 36 4.51 -9.68 -9.23
N ARG A 37 5.15 -8.77 -8.48
CA ARG A 37 5.52 -8.94 -7.07
C ARG A 37 4.56 -8.17 -6.17
N THR A 38 4.55 -8.55 -4.90
CA THR A 38 3.83 -7.81 -3.87
C THR A 38 4.49 -6.45 -3.62
N GLY A 39 3.72 -5.37 -3.76
CA GLY A 39 4.10 -4.01 -3.39
C GLY A 39 3.71 -3.70 -1.95
N VAL A 40 4.52 -2.89 -1.27
CA VAL A 40 4.18 -2.33 0.04
C VAL A 40 4.33 -0.83 -0.05
N PHE A 41 3.25 -0.11 0.24
CA PHE A 41 3.27 1.34 0.35
C PHE A 41 3.15 1.75 1.81
N VAL A 42 4.12 2.54 2.28
CA VAL A 42 4.08 3.12 3.63
C VAL A 42 3.54 4.54 3.50
N ALA A 43 2.26 4.70 3.83
CA ALA A 43 1.64 6.01 3.85
C ALA A 43 2.20 6.88 5.00
N ARG A 44 2.17 8.20 4.81
CA ARG A 44 2.57 9.16 5.85
C ARG A 44 1.63 9.15 7.06
N ASP A 45 0.34 9.03 6.80
CA ASP A 45 -0.76 9.08 7.77
C ASP A 45 -2.02 8.43 7.16
N ASP A 46 -3.09 8.36 7.95
CA ASP A 46 -4.34 7.69 7.56
C ASP A 46 -5.05 8.38 6.38
N ILE A 47 -4.92 9.71 6.25
CA ILE A 47 -5.50 10.45 5.12
C ILE A 47 -4.79 10.06 3.82
N HIS A 48 -3.46 9.95 3.85
CA HIS A 48 -2.69 9.50 2.69
C HIS A 48 -2.92 8.03 2.38
N LEU A 49 -3.13 7.18 3.40
CA LEU A 49 -3.51 5.78 3.20
C LEU A 49 -4.84 5.68 2.43
N ALA A 50 -5.88 6.39 2.89
CA ALA A 50 -7.19 6.37 2.23
C ALA A 50 -7.11 6.87 0.78
N ARG A 51 -6.40 7.98 0.54
CA ARG A 51 -6.18 8.52 -0.81
C ARG A 51 -5.43 7.55 -1.72
N MET A 52 -4.39 6.90 -1.21
CA MET A 52 -3.66 5.88 -1.95
C MET A 52 -4.55 4.69 -2.29
N ALA A 53 -5.35 4.20 -1.34
CA ALA A 53 -6.25 3.07 -1.56
C ALA A 53 -7.28 3.36 -2.65
N GLU A 54 -7.90 4.55 -2.63
CA GLU A 54 -8.82 5.02 -3.67
C GLU A 54 -8.13 5.16 -5.03
N ALA A 55 -6.97 5.82 -5.09
CA ALA A 55 -6.24 6.01 -6.34
C ALA A 55 -5.75 4.69 -6.93
N LEU A 56 -5.26 3.77 -6.10
CA LEU A 56 -4.84 2.44 -6.54
C LEU A 56 -6.02 1.60 -7.02
N ALA A 57 -7.20 1.74 -6.40
CA ALA A 57 -8.43 1.10 -6.89
C ALA A 57 -8.81 1.58 -8.30
N PHE A 58 -8.54 2.84 -8.61
CA PHE A 58 -8.78 3.42 -9.93
C PHE A 58 -7.74 2.96 -10.97
N PHE A 59 -6.44 3.05 -10.65
CA PHE A 59 -5.37 2.74 -11.61
C PHE A 59 -5.10 1.25 -11.80
N ALA A 60 -5.38 0.42 -10.79
CA ALA A 60 -5.09 -1.01 -10.79
C ALA A 60 -6.24 -1.81 -10.12
N PRO A 61 -7.43 -1.86 -10.76
CA PRO A 61 -8.60 -2.51 -10.16
C PRO A 61 -8.41 -4.02 -9.92
N ASP A 62 -7.54 -4.66 -10.72
CA ASP A 62 -7.25 -6.10 -10.64
C ASP A 62 -6.25 -6.47 -9.52
N VAL A 63 -5.56 -5.48 -8.95
CA VAL A 63 -4.63 -5.67 -7.83
C VAL A 63 -5.42 -5.86 -6.54
N GLU A 64 -5.06 -6.89 -5.78
CA GLU A 64 -5.64 -7.11 -4.47
C GLU A 64 -5.04 -6.13 -3.47
N ARG A 65 -5.85 -5.15 -3.06
CA ARG A 65 -5.44 -4.15 -2.08
C ARG A 65 -5.70 -4.64 -0.66
N LEU A 66 -4.69 -4.51 0.21
CA LEU A 66 -4.78 -4.80 1.63
C LEU A 66 -4.42 -3.54 2.42
N GLU A 67 -5.31 -3.09 3.27
CA GLU A 67 -5.11 -1.89 4.10
C GLU A 67 -4.76 -2.29 5.53
N PHE A 68 -3.63 -1.81 6.04
CA PHE A 68 -3.20 -2.03 7.40
C PHE A 68 -3.23 -0.69 8.17
N PRO A 69 -4.37 -0.32 8.77
CA PRO A 69 -4.53 1.00 9.39
C PRO A 69 -3.70 1.11 10.68
N ALA A 70 -3.35 2.32 11.07
CA ALA A 70 -2.77 2.60 12.38
C ALA A 70 -3.75 2.25 13.51
N TRP A 71 -3.25 2.25 14.75
CA TRP A 71 -4.15 2.26 15.90
C TRP A 71 -4.79 3.65 16.04
N ASP A 72 -6.06 3.69 16.44
CA ASP A 72 -6.79 4.92 16.74
C ASP A 72 -6.54 5.44 18.16
N SER A 73 -5.66 4.78 18.92
CA SER A 73 -5.21 5.16 20.26
C SER A 73 -3.80 5.73 20.25
N LEU A 74 -3.50 6.68 21.14
CA LEU A 74 -2.15 7.20 21.32
C LEU A 74 -1.23 6.18 22.02
N PRO A 75 0.10 6.34 21.92
CA PRO A 75 1.04 5.57 22.74
C PRO A 75 0.72 5.74 24.23
N TYR A 76 0.56 4.63 24.94
CA TYR A 76 0.20 4.56 26.37
C TYR A 76 -1.19 5.08 26.73
N ASP A 77 -2.10 5.16 25.75
CA ASP A 77 -3.51 5.39 26.04
C ASP A 77 -4.08 4.25 26.90
N ARG A 78 -5.04 4.59 27.75
CA ARG A 78 -5.79 3.64 28.58
C ARG A 78 -7.01 3.08 27.85
N ALA A 79 -7.49 3.81 26.85
CA ALA A 79 -8.56 3.32 25.99
C ALA A 79 -8.01 2.22 25.07
N SER A 80 -8.78 1.15 24.90
CA SER A 80 -8.48 0.14 23.88
C SER A 80 -8.81 0.68 22.48
N PRO A 81 -8.08 0.25 21.44
CA PRO A 81 -8.41 0.60 20.07
C PRO A 81 -9.82 0.14 19.68
N ASN A 82 -10.42 0.82 18.72
CA ASN A 82 -11.73 0.43 18.21
C ASN A 82 -11.69 -1.01 17.65
N THR A 83 -12.67 -1.83 18.04
CA THR A 83 -12.79 -3.24 17.61
C THR A 83 -12.81 -3.42 16.08
N ALA A 84 -13.33 -2.44 15.33
CA ALA A 84 -13.30 -2.45 13.86
C ALA A 84 -11.86 -2.32 13.32
N ILE A 85 -11.05 -1.43 13.91
CA ILE A 85 -9.63 -1.27 13.55
C ILE A 85 -8.85 -2.54 13.92
N VAL A 86 -9.10 -3.11 15.10
CA VAL A 86 -8.52 -4.40 15.50
C VAL A 86 -8.85 -5.49 14.48
N GLY A 87 -10.13 -5.61 14.12
CA GLY A 87 -10.62 -6.60 13.16
C GLY A 87 -9.99 -6.46 11.78
N GLN A 88 -9.92 -5.23 11.24
CA GLN A 88 -9.30 -4.95 9.94
C GLN A 88 -7.81 -5.29 9.94
N ARG A 89 -7.09 -4.97 11.02
CA ARG A 89 -5.67 -5.30 11.15
C ARG A 89 -5.44 -6.81 11.19
N ILE A 90 -6.27 -7.56 11.92
CA ILE A 90 -6.20 -9.02 11.95
C ILE A 90 -6.50 -9.60 10.56
N ASP A 91 -7.56 -9.16 9.89
CA ASP A 91 -7.91 -9.61 8.53
C ASP A 91 -6.74 -9.41 7.56
N THR A 92 -6.16 -8.20 7.54
CA THR A 92 -5.02 -7.89 6.67
C THR A 92 -3.80 -8.77 6.96
N LEU A 93 -3.43 -8.97 8.23
CA LEU A 93 -2.30 -9.82 8.59
C LEU A 93 -2.56 -11.30 8.25
N THR A 94 -3.78 -11.80 8.47
CA THR A 94 -4.16 -13.16 8.10
C THR A 94 -4.09 -13.37 6.59
N ARG A 95 -4.62 -12.43 5.79
CA ARG A 95 -4.54 -12.48 4.32
C ARG A 95 -3.12 -12.41 3.81
N LEU A 96 -2.23 -11.67 4.48
CA LEU A 96 -0.79 -11.63 4.14
C LEU A 96 -0.07 -12.97 4.36
N LEU A 97 -0.55 -13.82 5.29
CA LEU A 97 -0.01 -15.16 5.49
C LEU A 97 -0.41 -16.13 4.37
N GLU A 98 -1.52 -15.86 3.69
CA GLU A 98 -2.00 -16.69 2.60
C GLU A 98 -1.19 -16.46 1.32
N LYS A 99 -0.98 -17.53 0.56
CA LYS A 99 -0.36 -17.43 -0.77
C LYS A 99 -1.27 -16.62 -1.68
N SER A 100 -0.79 -15.46 -2.13
CA SER A 100 -1.55 -14.65 -3.06
C SER A 100 -1.73 -15.34 -4.42
N THR A 101 -2.95 -15.27 -4.94
CA THR A 101 -3.31 -15.71 -6.31
C THR A 101 -3.35 -14.54 -7.29
N ARG A 102 -3.25 -13.30 -6.79
CA ARG A 102 -3.25 -12.05 -7.57
C ARG A 102 -2.05 -11.17 -7.20
N PRO A 103 -1.65 -10.22 -8.05
CA PRO A 103 -0.72 -9.17 -7.62
C PRO A 103 -1.32 -8.40 -6.43
N ARG A 104 -0.48 -8.03 -5.46
CA ARG A 104 -0.84 -7.31 -4.23
C ARG A 104 0.01 -6.06 -4.09
#